data_AF-A0AA35RPV8-F1
#
_entry.id   AF-A0AA35RPV8-F1
#
_cell.length_a   1.000
_cell.length_b   1.000
_cell.length_c   1.000
_cell.angle_alpha   90.00
_cell.angle_beta   90.00
_cell.angle_gamma   90.00
#
_symmetry.space_group_name_H-M   'P 1'
#
loop_
_entity.id
_entity.type
_entity.pdbx_description
1 polymer ?
#
loop_
_entity_poly.entity_id
_entity_poly.type
_entity_poly.pdbx_seq_one_letter_code
_entity_poly.pdbx_strand_id
1 'polypeptide(L)'
;MAGAAYQGLFKNPLADPYLVGVASGSGLAATIVLLTGIGILPIAAFCGGIAAVAVAYSVARSAHGTPLTTLILAGVAISALAASATSLLMIRSDPDLRPVLSWLMGSFIAAEWSDSLVMLLYLGPSVIVLLGFARILNVVQLSEEHASMLGVDVERVKIALIVAATLATASAVSFSGLIGFVGLVAPHVVRILWGVDYRFLLPMSGLIGATFLVIADWSPGQL
;
A
#
# COMPACT_ATOMS: atom_id res chain seq x y z
N MET A 1 6.99 5.22 -2.33
CA MET A 1 6.18 6.12 -3.18
C MET A 1 4.68 6.10 -2.87
N ALA A 2 4.03 4.94 -2.74
CA ALA A 2 2.61 4.88 -2.34
C ALA A 2 2.33 5.64 -1.02
N GLY A 3 3.17 5.46 0.01
CA GLY A 3 3.05 6.23 1.26
C GLY A 3 3.11 7.74 1.08
N ALA A 4 3.99 8.24 0.21
CA ALA A 4 4.01 9.67 -0.14
C ALA A 4 2.67 10.13 -0.75
N ALA A 5 2.13 9.37 -1.69
CA ALA A 5 0.85 9.68 -2.34
C ALA A 5 -0.31 9.69 -1.34
N TYR A 6 -0.37 8.70 -0.44
CA TYR A 6 -1.32 8.67 0.67
C TYR A 6 -1.15 9.88 1.60
N GLN A 7 0.06 10.20 2.04
CA GLN A 7 0.28 11.35 2.91
C GLN A 7 -0.14 12.67 2.27
N GLY A 8 0.05 12.81 0.96
CA GLY A 8 -0.45 13.96 0.20
C GLY A 8 -1.96 14.00 0.10
N LEU A 9 -2.57 12.88 -0.29
CA LEU A 9 -4.02 12.77 -0.42
C LEU A 9 -4.74 13.09 0.89
N PHE A 10 -4.29 12.48 1.99
CA PHE A 10 -4.88 12.63 3.32
C PHE A 10 -4.43 13.89 4.06
N LYS A 11 -3.50 14.66 3.47
CA LYS A 11 -2.85 15.82 4.12
C LYS A 11 -2.34 15.50 5.52
N ASN A 12 -1.84 14.28 5.69
CA ASN A 12 -1.42 13.75 6.98
C ASN A 12 -0.10 13.00 6.80
N PRO A 13 1.01 13.46 7.43
CA PRO A 13 2.31 12.80 7.30
C PRO A 13 2.35 11.39 7.90
N LEU A 14 1.36 11.02 8.72
CA LEU A 14 1.21 9.68 9.30
C LEU A 14 0.35 8.74 8.45
N ALA A 15 -0.20 9.21 7.31
CA ALA A 15 -0.97 8.32 6.46
C ALA A 15 -0.06 7.26 5.83
N ASP A 16 -0.50 6.01 5.89
CA ASP A 16 0.16 4.87 5.28
C ASP A 16 -0.86 4.05 4.48
N PRO A 17 -0.48 3.43 3.36
CA PRO A 17 -1.40 2.60 2.58
C PRO A 17 -2.02 1.46 3.40
N TYR A 18 -1.33 0.98 4.44
CA TYR A 18 -1.84 -0.07 5.32
C TYR A 18 -3.05 0.39 6.14
N LEU A 19 -3.23 1.70 6.35
CA LEU A 19 -4.40 2.25 7.06
C LEU A 19 -5.72 2.00 6.33
N VAL A 20 -5.70 1.79 5.01
CA VAL A 20 -6.92 1.54 4.22
C VAL A 20 -7.19 0.04 4.03
N GLY A 21 -6.42 -0.82 4.71
CA GLY A 21 -6.67 -2.26 4.80
C GLY A 21 -5.99 -3.13 3.76
N VAL A 22 -5.15 -2.56 2.89
CA VAL A 22 -4.43 -3.33 1.84
C VAL A 22 -3.55 -4.44 2.43
N ALA A 23 -2.86 -4.17 3.55
CA ALA A 23 -2.02 -5.15 4.23
C ALA A 23 -2.84 -6.29 4.82
N SER A 24 -3.89 -5.97 5.60
CA SER A 24 -4.73 -6.99 6.25
C SER A 24 -5.48 -7.84 5.22
N GLY A 25 -5.96 -7.25 4.12
CA GLY A 25 -6.57 -7.98 3.02
C GLY A 25 -5.61 -8.93 2.33
N SER A 26 -4.38 -8.47 2.07
CA SER A 26 -3.32 -9.31 1.48
C SER A 26 -2.94 -10.46 2.41
N GLY A 27 -2.79 -10.18 3.72
CA GLY A 27 -2.48 -11.17 4.74
C GLY A 27 -3.56 -12.23 4.93
N LEU A 28 -4.83 -11.85 4.89
CA LEU A 28 -5.94 -12.79 4.94
C LEU A 28 -5.93 -13.71 3.71
N ALA A 29 -5.80 -13.16 2.51
CA ALA A 29 -5.78 -13.94 1.28
C ALA A 29 -4.57 -14.88 1.21
N ALA A 30 -3.39 -14.39 1.61
CA ALA A 30 -2.18 -15.21 1.73
C ALA A 30 -2.39 -16.37 2.72
N THR A 31 -3.00 -16.11 3.88
CA THR A 31 -3.31 -17.13 4.88
C THR A 31 -4.23 -18.21 4.32
N ILE A 32 -5.31 -17.82 3.62
CA ILE A 32 -6.24 -18.78 2.99
C ILE A 32 -5.50 -19.69 2.00
N VAL A 33 -4.65 -19.11 1.15
CA VAL A 33 -3.95 -19.85 0.09
C VAL A 33 -2.85 -20.75 0.64
N LEU A 34 -2.11 -20.28 1.64
CA LEU A 34 -1.08 -21.08 2.31
C LEU A 34 -1.66 -22.27 3.07
N LEU A 35 -2.80 -22.09 3.74
CA LEU A 35 -3.47 -23.18 4.47
C LEU A 35 -4.12 -24.21 3.53
N THR A 36 -4.49 -23.80 2.31
CA THR A 36 -5.06 -24.69 1.30
C THR A 36 -4.01 -25.32 0.38
N GLY A 37 -2.77 -24.82 0.40
CA GLY A 37 -1.67 -25.32 -0.43
C GLY A 37 -1.77 -24.95 -1.91
N ILE A 38 -2.57 -23.95 -2.27
CA ILE A 38 -2.77 -23.55 -3.68
C ILE A 38 -1.59 -22.68 -4.13
N GLY A 39 -0.97 -23.00 -5.27
CA GLY A 39 0.20 -22.28 -5.82
C GLY A 39 -0.11 -20.94 -6.49
N ILE A 40 -0.91 -20.07 -5.85
CA ILE A 40 -1.32 -18.76 -6.41
C ILE A 40 -1.08 -17.59 -5.45
N LEU A 41 -0.14 -17.74 -4.52
CA LEU A 41 0.06 -16.84 -3.39
C LEU A 41 0.19 -15.35 -3.78
N PRO A 42 1.05 -14.94 -4.73
CA PRO A 42 1.16 -13.53 -5.09
C PRO A 42 -0.13 -12.96 -5.67
N ILE A 43 -0.83 -13.73 -6.51
CA ILE A 43 -2.10 -13.30 -7.11
C ILE A 43 -3.18 -13.14 -6.04
N ALA A 44 -3.27 -14.09 -5.11
CA ALA A 44 -4.24 -14.04 -4.04
C ALA A 44 -3.99 -12.88 -3.07
N ALA A 45 -2.73 -12.66 -2.66
CA ALA A 45 -2.34 -11.54 -1.83
C ALA A 45 -2.69 -10.19 -2.52
N PHE A 46 -2.34 -10.06 -3.80
CA PHE A 46 -2.62 -8.86 -4.60
C PHE A 46 -4.11 -8.54 -4.64
N CYS A 47 -4.91 -9.54 -5.05
CA CYS A 47 -6.36 -9.41 -5.15
C CYS A 47 -7.00 -9.17 -3.78
N GLY A 48 -6.50 -9.82 -2.72
CA GLY A 48 -6.98 -9.65 -1.34
C GLY A 48 -6.78 -8.22 -0.84
N GLY A 49 -5.61 -7.63 -1.09
CA GLY A 49 -5.33 -6.24 -0.75
C GLY A 49 -6.23 -5.25 -1.50
N ILE A 50 -6.39 -5.45 -2.82
CA ILE A 50 -7.28 -4.61 -3.63
C ILE A 50 -8.73 -4.75 -3.17
N ALA A 51 -9.20 -5.98 -2.93
CA ALA A 51 -10.56 -6.23 -2.47
C ALA A 51 -10.83 -5.55 -1.12
N ALA A 52 -9.89 -5.61 -0.17
CA ALA A 52 -10.05 -4.93 1.11
C ALA A 52 -10.19 -3.42 0.96
N VAL A 53 -9.35 -2.78 0.14
CA VAL A 53 -9.46 -1.34 -0.12
C VAL A 53 -10.75 -1.00 -0.88
N ALA A 54 -11.16 -1.82 -1.85
CA ALA A 54 -12.40 -1.63 -2.59
C ALA A 54 -13.62 -1.70 -1.67
N VAL A 55 -13.64 -2.64 -0.72
CA VAL A 55 -14.68 -2.73 0.31
C VAL A 55 -14.64 -1.50 1.21
N ALA A 56 -13.48 -1.11 1.74
CA ALA A 56 -13.34 0.09 2.57
C ALA A 56 -13.81 1.36 1.84
N TYR A 57 -13.46 1.50 0.57
CA TYR A 57 -13.92 2.60 -0.28
C TYR A 57 -15.43 2.56 -0.50
N SER A 58 -16.01 1.39 -0.76
CA SER A 58 -17.46 1.25 -0.97
C SER A 58 -18.27 1.64 0.28
N VAL A 59 -17.75 1.34 1.48
CA VAL A 59 -18.33 1.72 2.77
C VAL A 59 -18.18 3.22 3.03
N ALA A 60 -17.06 3.82 2.62
CA ALA A 60 -16.78 5.23 2.87
C ALA A 60 -17.43 6.19 1.86
N ARG A 61 -17.77 5.71 0.67
CA ARG A 61 -18.34 6.54 -0.39
C ARG A 61 -19.73 7.04 -0.02
N SER A 62 -19.97 8.33 -0.23
CA SER A 62 -21.26 8.99 -0.02
C SER A 62 -21.76 9.66 -1.32
N ALA A 63 -23.01 10.13 -1.32
CA ALA A 63 -23.59 10.91 -2.42
C ALA A 63 -22.82 12.22 -2.70
N HIS A 64 -22.10 12.75 -1.71
CA HIS A 64 -21.36 14.01 -1.79
C HIS A 64 -19.85 13.81 -2.03
N GLY A 65 -19.42 12.61 -2.41
CA GLY A 65 -18.00 12.24 -2.61
C GLY A 65 -17.47 11.33 -1.50
N THR A 66 -16.15 11.20 -1.41
CA THR A 66 -15.50 10.30 -0.44
C THR A 66 -14.78 11.09 0.67
N PRO A 67 -15.36 11.17 1.89
CA PRO A 67 -14.66 11.74 3.03
C PRO A 67 -13.47 10.87 3.41
N LEU A 68 -12.28 11.45 3.39
CA LEU A 68 -11.04 10.73 3.67
C LEU A 68 -10.97 10.19 5.11
N THR A 69 -11.55 10.89 6.08
CA THR A 69 -11.68 10.41 7.46
C THR A 69 -12.52 9.14 7.56
N THR A 70 -13.67 9.11 6.87
CA THR A 70 -14.53 7.92 6.81
C THR A 70 -13.83 6.76 6.11
N LEU A 71 -13.02 7.03 5.08
CA LEU A 71 -12.21 6.01 4.42
C LEU A 71 -11.18 5.38 5.36
N ILE A 72 -10.53 6.16 6.21
CA ILE A 72 -9.61 5.63 7.24
C ILE A 72 -10.39 4.76 8.24
N LEU A 73 -11.52 5.23 8.75
CA LEU A 73 -12.32 4.47 9.72
C LEU A 73 -12.84 3.15 9.12
N ALA A 74 -13.31 3.17 7.88
CA ALA A 74 -13.70 1.97 7.14
C ALA A 74 -12.50 1.02 6.96
N GLY A 75 -11.33 1.55 6.59
CA GLY A 75 -10.09 0.78 6.46
C GLY A 75 -9.69 0.09 7.77
N VAL A 76 -9.77 0.78 8.90
CA VAL A 76 -9.49 0.22 10.24
C VAL A 76 -10.48 -0.90 10.56
N ALA A 77 -11.78 -0.72 10.29
CA ALA A 77 -12.79 -1.75 10.51
C ALA A 77 -12.54 -3.00 9.65
N ILE A 78 -12.24 -2.83 8.36
CA ILE A 78 -11.90 -3.93 7.45
C ILE A 78 -10.61 -4.62 7.88
N SER A 79 -9.62 -3.87 8.35
CA SER A 79 -8.36 -4.43 8.86
C SER A 79 -8.60 -5.32 10.08
N ALA A 80 -9.43 -4.87 11.02
CA ALA A 80 -9.79 -5.63 12.22
C ALA A 80 -10.56 -6.91 11.86
N LEU A 81 -11.50 -6.84 10.91
CA LEU A 81 -12.24 -7.99 10.40
C LEU A 81 -11.29 -9.01 9.76
N ALA A 82 -10.40 -8.55 8.88
CA ALA A 82 -9.45 -9.41 8.19
C ALA A 82 -8.43 -10.04 9.15
N ALA A 83 -7.97 -9.30 10.15
CA ALA A 83 -7.11 -9.82 11.21
C ALA A 83 -7.84 -10.91 12.03
N SER A 84 -9.09 -10.66 12.44
CA SER A 84 -9.90 -11.64 13.16
C SER A 84 -10.14 -12.92 12.34
N ALA A 85 -10.47 -12.78 11.05
CA ALA A 85 -10.62 -13.91 10.14
C ALA A 85 -9.31 -14.70 9.97
N THR A 86 -8.18 -14.00 9.84
CA THR A 86 -6.84 -14.61 9.77
C THR A 86 -6.55 -15.42 11.02
N SER A 87 -6.77 -14.86 12.21
CA SER A 87 -6.60 -15.56 13.48
C SER A 87 -7.52 -16.76 13.63
N LEU A 88 -8.79 -16.64 13.23
CA LEU A 88 -9.74 -17.75 13.26
C LEU A 88 -9.28 -18.90 12.36
N LEU A 89 -8.82 -18.61 11.15
CA LEU A 89 -8.30 -19.61 10.22
C LEU A 89 -7.08 -20.32 10.82
N MET A 90 -6.13 -19.57 11.41
CA MET A 90 -4.97 -20.16 12.08
C MET A 90 -5.36 -21.07 13.24
N ILE A 91 -6.32 -20.68 14.08
CA ILE A 91 -6.77 -21.49 15.23
C ILE A 91 -7.50 -22.76 14.78
N ARG A 92 -8.27 -22.69 13.70
CA ARG A 92 -9.04 -23.83 13.17
C ARG A 92 -8.22 -24.79 12.35
N SER A 93 -7.04 -24.37 11.91
CA SER A 93 -6.17 -25.17 11.08
C SER A 93 -5.22 -25.96 11.96
N ASP A 94 -5.11 -27.26 11.70
CA ASP A 94 -4.10 -28.13 12.30
C ASP A 94 -2.95 -28.50 11.32
N PRO A 95 -2.26 -27.53 10.70
CA PRO A 95 -0.95 -27.75 10.08
C PRO A 95 0.12 -26.80 10.63
N ASP A 96 1.33 -26.96 10.08
CA ASP A 96 2.46 -26.06 10.32
C ASP A 96 2.14 -24.61 9.91
N LEU A 97 2.07 -23.70 10.90
CA LEU A 97 1.82 -22.27 10.68
C LEU A 97 3.07 -21.48 10.28
N ARG A 98 4.26 -22.08 10.29
CA ARG A 98 5.52 -21.40 9.95
C ARG A 98 5.47 -20.68 8.59
N PRO A 99 4.90 -21.25 7.50
CA PRO A 99 4.81 -20.55 6.23
C PRO A 99 3.94 -19.29 6.31
N VAL A 100 2.81 -19.34 7.03
CA VAL A 100 1.90 -18.21 7.19
C VAL A 100 2.56 -17.11 8.02
N LEU A 101 3.15 -17.47 9.15
CA LEU A 101 3.86 -16.53 10.02
C LEU A 101 5.06 -15.90 9.31
N SER A 102 5.83 -16.70 8.55
CA SER A 102 6.97 -16.20 7.78
C SER A 102 6.52 -15.22 6.70
N TRP A 103 5.41 -15.48 6.00
CA TRP A 103 4.91 -14.56 4.97
C TRP A 103 4.39 -13.25 5.58
N LEU A 104 3.69 -13.31 6.71
CA LEU A 104 3.18 -12.14 7.43
C LEU A 104 4.28 -11.24 8.00
N MET A 105 5.48 -11.77 8.26
CA MET A 105 6.63 -10.97 8.70
C MET A 105 7.34 -10.27 7.54
N GLY A 106 7.08 -10.71 6.31
CA GLY A 106 7.77 -10.23 5.12
C GLY A 106 9.19 -10.80 5.00
N SER A 107 9.61 -11.07 3.77
CA SER A 107 10.94 -11.60 3.46
C SER A 107 11.26 -11.48 1.98
N PHE A 108 12.54 -11.29 1.64
CA PHE A 108 13.07 -11.39 0.29
C PHE A 108 13.81 -12.70 0.01
N ILE A 109 13.83 -13.65 0.97
CA ILE A 109 14.64 -14.89 0.90
C ILE A 109 14.28 -15.77 -0.32
N ALA A 110 13.00 -15.77 -0.72
CA ALA A 110 12.50 -16.60 -1.81
C ALA A 110 12.44 -15.86 -3.17
N ALA A 111 13.03 -14.67 -3.29
CA ALA A 111 12.89 -13.85 -4.49
C ALA A 111 13.66 -14.40 -5.69
N GLU A 112 12.96 -14.60 -6.81
CA GLU A 112 13.57 -14.99 -8.09
C GLU A 112 13.59 -13.84 -9.11
N TRP A 113 14.43 -13.97 -10.14
CA TRP A 113 14.49 -12.99 -11.25
C TRP A 113 13.17 -12.96 -12.06
N SER A 114 12.50 -14.09 -12.18
CA SER A 114 11.17 -14.25 -12.77
C SER A 114 10.13 -13.38 -12.06
N ASP A 115 10.14 -13.38 -10.72
CA ASP A 115 9.24 -12.59 -9.89
C ASP A 115 9.42 -11.09 -10.12
N SER A 116 10.64 -10.64 -10.34
CA SER A 116 10.96 -9.22 -10.58
C SER A 116 10.29 -8.68 -11.84
N LEU A 117 10.31 -9.46 -12.93
CA LEU A 117 9.66 -9.08 -14.20
C LEU A 117 8.14 -9.02 -14.05
N VAL A 118 7.56 -9.98 -13.32
CA VAL A 118 6.13 -10.03 -13.07
C VAL A 118 5.70 -8.89 -12.14
N MET A 119 6.48 -8.58 -11.10
CA MET A 119 6.24 -7.46 -10.20
C MET A 119 6.23 -6.13 -10.96
N LEU A 120 7.14 -5.93 -11.91
CA LEU A 120 7.20 -4.73 -12.75
C LEU A 120 5.92 -4.53 -13.58
N LEU A 121 5.25 -5.60 -14.01
CA LEU A 121 3.99 -5.51 -14.74
C LEU A 121 2.86 -4.93 -13.88
N TYR A 122 2.78 -5.32 -12.59
CA TYR A 122 1.79 -4.79 -11.66
C TYR A 122 2.16 -3.40 -11.14
N LEU A 123 3.44 -3.19 -10.82
CA LEU A 123 3.95 -1.95 -10.24
C LEU A 123 4.08 -0.83 -11.28
N GLY A 124 4.52 -1.13 -12.50
CA GLY A 124 4.82 -0.12 -13.54
C GLY A 124 3.68 0.85 -13.83
N PRO A 125 2.45 0.38 -14.11
CA PRO A 125 1.30 1.26 -14.35
C PRO A 125 1.01 2.18 -13.16
N SER A 126 1.10 1.64 -11.94
CA SER A 126 0.88 2.43 -10.72
C SER A 126 1.92 3.53 -10.53
N VAL A 127 3.19 3.24 -10.86
CA VAL A 127 4.29 4.21 -10.80
C VAL A 127 4.04 5.35 -11.78
N ILE A 128 3.69 5.03 -13.04
CA ILE A 128 3.43 6.01 -14.10
C ILE A 128 2.28 6.94 -13.69
N VAL A 129 1.18 6.37 -13.19
CA VAL A 129 0.02 7.15 -12.74
C VAL A 129 0.42 8.09 -11.60
N LEU A 130 1.08 7.59 -10.55
CA LEU A 130 1.49 8.41 -9.41
C LEU A 130 2.41 9.57 -9.83
N LEU A 131 3.38 9.33 -10.71
CA LEU A 131 4.25 10.39 -11.22
C LEU A 131 3.48 11.40 -12.08
N GLY A 132 2.49 10.96 -12.87
CA GLY A 132 1.61 11.84 -13.64
C GLY A 132 0.78 12.78 -12.76
N PHE A 133 0.34 12.31 -11.58
CA PHE A 133 -0.44 13.11 -10.63
C PHE A 133 0.42 13.95 -9.66
N ALA A 134 1.76 13.91 -9.75
CA ALA A 134 2.65 14.62 -8.83
C ALA A 134 2.36 16.13 -8.72
N ARG A 135 2.09 16.80 -9.85
CA ARG A 135 1.74 18.23 -9.86
C ARG A 135 0.38 18.49 -9.23
N ILE A 136 -0.59 17.62 -9.50
CA ILE A 136 -1.95 17.75 -8.98
C ILE A 136 -1.93 17.56 -7.45
N LEU A 137 -1.09 16.67 -6.92
CA LEU A 137 -0.91 16.53 -5.47
C LEU A 137 -0.49 17.84 -4.79
N ASN A 138 0.41 18.63 -5.41
CA ASN A 138 0.80 19.95 -4.89
C ASN A 138 -0.41 20.90 -4.84
N VAL A 139 -1.25 20.91 -5.88
CA VAL A 139 -2.46 21.75 -5.95
C VAL A 139 -3.46 21.33 -4.86
N VAL A 140 -3.68 20.03 -4.70
CA VAL A 140 -4.60 19.48 -3.69
C VAL A 140 -4.15 19.83 -2.27
N GLN A 141 -2.85 20.10 -2.01
CA GLN A 141 -2.40 20.55 -0.70
C GLN A 141 -3.04 21.89 -0.28
N LEU A 142 -3.25 22.84 -1.20
CA LEU A 142 -3.68 24.21 -0.90
C LEU A 142 -5.11 24.27 -0.31
N SER A 143 -6.10 23.70 -0.99
CA SER A 143 -7.40 23.26 -0.44
C SER A 143 -8.19 22.54 -1.54
N GLU A 144 -9.22 21.76 -1.19
CA GLU A 144 -10.10 21.16 -2.21
C GLU A 144 -10.85 22.24 -3.01
N GLU A 145 -11.23 23.34 -2.36
CA GLU A 145 -11.93 24.47 -2.97
C GLU A 145 -11.05 25.25 -3.96
N HIS A 146 -9.79 25.50 -3.62
CA HIS A 146 -8.85 26.12 -4.56
C HIS A 146 -8.55 25.20 -5.75
N ALA A 147 -8.44 23.88 -5.52
CA ALA A 147 -8.23 22.92 -6.59
C ALA A 147 -9.42 22.86 -7.56
N SER A 148 -10.66 22.89 -7.04
CA SER A 148 -11.87 22.89 -7.88
C SER A 148 -12.00 24.18 -8.69
N MET A 149 -11.64 25.34 -8.13
CA MET A 149 -11.58 26.62 -8.86
C MET A 149 -10.55 26.61 -10.01
N LEU A 150 -9.49 25.82 -9.87
CA LEU A 150 -8.49 25.59 -10.92
C LEU A 150 -8.92 24.53 -11.95
N GLY A 151 -10.17 24.07 -11.90
CA GLY A 151 -10.74 23.09 -12.83
C GLY A 151 -10.36 21.64 -12.55
N VAL A 152 -9.78 21.34 -11.37
CA VAL A 152 -9.43 19.98 -10.97
C VAL A 152 -10.67 19.26 -10.44
N ASP A 153 -11.03 18.13 -11.06
CA ASP A 153 -12.02 17.22 -10.49
C ASP A 153 -11.38 16.45 -9.31
N VAL A 154 -11.53 17.01 -8.11
CA VAL A 154 -10.89 16.52 -6.89
C VAL A 154 -11.29 15.07 -6.61
N GLU A 155 -12.55 14.69 -6.81
CA GLU A 155 -13.02 13.33 -6.51
C GLU A 155 -12.36 12.30 -7.44
N ARG A 156 -12.27 12.60 -8.76
CA ARG A 156 -11.54 11.72 -9.70
C ARG A 156 -10.07 11.58 -9.32
N VAL A 157 -9.44 12.67 -8.86
CA VAL A 157 -8.05 12.64 -8.39
C VAL A 157 -7.92 11.76 -7.14
N LYS A 158 -8.82 11.87 -6.16
CA LYS A 158 -8.81 11.01 -4.96
C LYS A 158 -8.87 9.55 -5.37
N ILE A 159 -9.81 9.18 -6.24
CA ILE A 159 -9.99 7.81 -6.73
C ILE A 159 -8.74 7.31 -7.46
N ALA A 160 -8.20 8.10 -8.40
CA ALA A 160 -7.01 7.72 -9.15
C ALA A 160 -5.80 7.48 -8.24
N LEU A 161 -5.61 8.34 -7.23
CA LEU A 161 -4.52 8.21 -6.27
C LEU A 161 -4.69 7.01 -5.33
N ILE A 162 -5.91 6.78 -4.82
CA ILE A 162 -6.21 5.61 -3.99
C ILE A 162 -5.92 4.34 -4.78
N VAL A 163 -6.45 4.23 -6.00
CA VAL A 163 -6.26 3.05 -6.86
C VAL A 163 -4.78 2.85 -7.19
N ALA A 164 -4.09 3.88 -7.67
CA ALA A 164 -2.67 3.76 -8.04
C ALA A 164 -1.79 3.42 -6.84
N ALA A 165 -1.97 4.09 -5.69
CA ALA A 165 -1.18 3.80 -4.51
C ALA A 165 -1.52 2.42 -3.92
N THR A 166 -2.78 1.98 -3.98
CA THR A 166 -3.19 0.62 -3.58
C THR A 166 -2.55 -0.44 -4.48
N LEU A 167 -2.59 -0.25 -5.80
CA LEU A 167 -1.95 -1.16 -6.75
C LEU A 167 -0.44 -1.26 -6.50
N ALA A 168 0.22 -0.12 -6.28
CA ALA A 168 1.64 -0.11 -5.96
C ALA A 168 1.96 -0.88 -4.68
N THR A 169 1.19 -0.66 -3.61
CA THR A 169 1.38 -1.35 -2.33
C THR A 169 1.04 -2.84 -2.43
N ALA A 170 -0.10 -3.20 -3.02
CA ALA A 170 -0.50 -4.59 -3.20
C ALA A 170 0.52 -5.36 -4.04
N SER A 171 1.08 -4.72 -5.09
CA SER A 171 2.17 -5.31 -5.89
C SER A 171 3.38 -5.64 -5.02
N ALA A 172 3.87 -4.69 -4.23
CA ALA A 172 5.02 -4.92 -3.35
C ALA A 172 4.72 -6.04 -2.33
N VAL A 173 3.60 -5.93 -1.62
CA VAL A 173 3.20 -6.87 -0.56
C VAL A 173 3.04 -8.31 -1.07
N SER A 174 2.60 -8.50 -2.31
CA SER A 174 2.35 -9.82 -2.88
C SER A 174 3.61 -10.66 -3.05
N PHE A 175 4.76 -10.01 -3.26
CA PHE A 175 6.06 -10.67 -3.44
C PHE A 175 6.92 -10.62 -2.18
N SER A 176 6.85 -9.53 -1.42
CA SER A 176 7.71 -9.34 -0.25
C SER A 176 7.06 -9.72 1.08
N GLY A 177 5.75 -10.04 1.09
CA GLY A 177 4.95 -10.09 2.31
C GLY A 177 4.75 -8.70 2.93
N LEU A 178 4.34 -8.67 4.20
CA LEU A 178 3.99 -7.40 4.88
C LEU A 178 5.22 -6.67 5.39
N ILE A 179 5.74 -5.72 4.61
CA ILE A 179 6.82 -4.84 5.06
C ILE A 179 6.27 -3.47 5.45
N GLY A 180 6.30 -3.16 6.74
CA GLY A 180 5.81 -1.89 7.29
C GLY A 180 6.85 -0.76 7.28
N PHE A 181 6.44 0.42 7.74
CA PHE A 181 7.27 1.61 8.04
C PHE A 181 7.97 2.29 6.85
N VAL A 182 8.34 1.59 5.79
CA VAL A 182 9.02 2.20 4.62
C VAL A 182 8.15 3.28 3.97
N GLY A 183 6.85 3.06 3.93
CA GLY A 183 5.85 4.02 3.45
C GLY A 183 5.80 5.33 4.26
N LEU A 184 6.20 5.29 5.53
CA LEU A 184 6.25 6.44 6.43
C LEU A 184 7.62 7.12 6.43
N VAL A 185 8.69 6.34 6.59
CA VAL A 185 10.06 6.83 6.78
C VAL A 185 10.60 7.47 5.50
N ALA A 186 10.49 6.80 4.36
CA ALA A 186 11.07 7.28 3.10
C ALA A 186 10.57 8.68 2.70
N PRO A 187 9.25 8.96 2.62
CA PRO A 187 8.78 10.31 2.32
C PRO A 187 9.11 11.33 3.39
N HIS A 188 9.19 10.93 4.66
CA HIS A 188 9.58 11.85 5.73
C HIS A 188 11.04 12.30 5.59
N VAL A 189 11.97 11.38 5.33
CA VAL A 189 13.38 11.68 5.04
C VAL A 189 13.51 12.60 3.83
N VAL A 190 12.76 12.31 2.76
CA VAL A 190 12.78 13.14 1.55
C VAL A 190 12.26 14.55 1.82
N ARG A 191 11.22 14.71 2.65
CA ARG A 191 10.73 16.05 3.03
C ARG A 191 11.78 16.88 3.76
N ILE A 192 12.58 16.25 4.61
CA ILE A 192 13.65 16.93 5.35
C ILE A 192 14.76 17.38 4.39
N LEU A 193 15.12 16.53 3.42
CA LEU A 193 16.27 16.76 2.55
C LEU A 193 15.96 17.62 1.30
N TRP A 194 14.82 17.40 0.65
CA TRP A 194 14.45 18.03 -0.63
C TRP A 194 13.16 18.87 -0.57
N GLY A 195 12.46 18.89 0.56
CA GLY A 195 11.23 19.65 0.74
C GLY A 195 9.95 18.92 0.32
N VAL A 196 8.85 19.67 0.23
CA VAL A 196 7.48 19.13 0.16
C VAL A 196 6.89 19.03 -1.26
N ASP A 197 7.66 19.38 -2.29
CA ASP A 197 7.19 19.34 -3.68
C ASP A 197 7.04 17.90 -4.18
N TYR A 198 5.80 17.48 -4.47
CA TYR A 198 5.47 16.12 -4.92
C TYR A 198 6.14 15.69 -6.22
N ARG A 199 6.61 16.62 -7.06
CA ARG A 199 7.39 16.29 -8.27
C ARG A 199 8.72 15.63 -7.94
N PHE A 200 9.35 16.04 -6.84
CA PHE A 200 10.59 15.46 -6.35
C PHE A 200 10.32 14.42 -5.26
N LEU A 201 9.33 14.69 -4.40
CA LEU A 201 9.03 13.85 -3.26
C LEU A 201 8.60 12.44 -3.68
N LEU A 202 7.73 12.29 -4.69
CA LEU A 202 7.32 10.96 -5.16
C LEU A 202 8.48 10.08 -5.66
N PRO A 203 9.27 10.50 -6.67
CA PRO A 203 10.36 9.67 -7.18
C PRO A 203 11.45 9.45 -6.14
N MET A 204 11.85 10.48 -5.39
CA MET A 204 12.88 10.35 -4.36
C MET A 204 12.43 9.46 -3.21
N SER A 205 11.14 9.45 -2.85
CA SER A 205 10.61 8.51 -1.85
C SER A 205 10.64 7.07 -2.34
N GLY A 206 10.55 6.85 -3.66
CA GLY A 206 10.77 5.54 -4.27
C GLY A 206 12.23 5.11 -4.11
N LEU A 207 13.17 5.98 -4.48
CA LEU A 207 14.60 5.72 -4.42
C LEU A 207 15.10 5.51 -2.98
N ILE A 208 14.78 6.42 -2.06
CA ILE A 208 15.15 6.30 -0.65
C ILE A 208 14.53 5.05 -0.02
N GLY A 209 13.27 4.73 -0.35
CA GLY A 209 12.62 3.50 0.12
C GLY A 209 13.31 2.24 -0.39
N ALA A 210 13.69 2.21 -1.67
CA ALA A 210 14.43 1.10 -2.26
C ALA A 210 15.81 0.93 -1.61
N THR A 211 16.58 2.01 -1.47
CA THR A 211 17.88 1.98 -0.79
C THR A 211 17.75 1.52 0.67
N PHE A 212 16.73 2.01 1.39
CA PHE A 212 16.46 1.59 2.76
C PHE A 212 16.17 0.08 2.86
N LEU A 213 15.35 -0.46 1.95
CA LEU A 213 15.05 -1.89 1.89
C LEU A 213 16.28 -2.73 1.57
N VAL A 214 17.12 -2.30 0.61
CA VAL A 214 18.37 -3.01 0.28
C VAL A 214 19.33 -3.04 1.48
N ILE A 215 19.45 -1.93 2.22
CA ILE A 215 20.29 -1.89 3.43
C ILE A 215 19.71 -2.79 4.53
N ALA A 216 18.39 -2.75 4.72
CA ALA A 216 17.72 -3.57 5.72
C ALA A 216 17.85 -5.07 5.41
N ASP A 217 17.69 -5.46 4.14
CA ASP A 217 17.83 -6.84 3.67
C ASP A 217 19.28 -7.33 3.62
N TRP A 218 20.25 -6.43 3.46
CA TRP A 218 21.68 -6.77 3.55
C TRP A 218 22.16 -6.96 5.00
N SER A 219 21.50 -6.29 5.96
CA SER A 219 21.87 -6.32 7.38
C SER A 219 21.68 -7.64 8.16
N PRO A 220 20.88 -8.66 7.75
CA PRO A 220 20.81 -9.92 8.46
C PRO A 220 22.00 -10.81 8.08
N GLY A 221 23.16 -10.53 8.68
CA GLY A 221 24.39 -11.29 8.45
C GLY A 221 25.67 -10.81 9.15
N GLN A 222 25.60 -10.09 10.27
CA GLN A 222 26.74 -9.88 11.19
C GLN A 222 26.30 -9.91 12.67
N LEU A 223 25.60 -10.95 13.12
CA LEU A 223 25.55 -11.38 14.53
C LEU A 223 25.21 -12.87 14.62
#